data_AF-A0A9P2XGW8-F1
#
_entry.id   AF-A0A9P2XGW8-F1
#
_cell.length_a   1.000
_cell.length_b   1.000
_cell.length_c   1.000
_cell.angle_alpha   90.00
_cell.angle_beta   90.00
_cell.angle_gamma   90.00
#
_symmetry.space_group_name_H-M   'P 1'
#
loop_
_entity.id
_entity.type
_entity.pdbx_description
1 polymer ?
#
loop_
_entity_poly.entity_id
_entity_poly.type
_entity_poly.pdbx_seq_one_letter_code
_entity_poly.pdbx_strand_id
1 'polypeptide(L)'
;MKRSKIALAITLSISALFLTACNDDDDDYTGIDTNKAYVSESNYAIDKVDNASSIKVMTYNMANVQGKTATATAMVLFPKATQPKDGYRVVVWEHGTVGVGDGCAPSKNAINPRFKILAESLLAAGYVIVAPDYEGLGTPGVHPYLNLSSEAKSALAAVKAVKEHYGAQLKGDWMSIGQSQGGHASLGTAEFANTDASYKGAVAGAPASSLGTIIQIYIDPQFNLDSNGKPKEVNKLDENLLQVRYAVANKLITEAEGQAMIDQIADGYAELLAYAALASAGIKAQQPDYDLKAIFTSGAGDIAELAYGRTGDDGACLSYPTPDNANGLQAKFKAGILAYLADPTHQIAQYGIDLSKFK
;
A
#
# COMPACT_ATOMS: atom_id res chain seq x y z
N MET A 1 -9.47 65.56 52.96
CA MET A 1 -8.50 66.38 52.20
C MET A 1 -7.55 65.47 51.43
N LYS A 2 -7.38 65.72 50.12
CA LYS A 2 -6.32 65.23 49.18
C LYS A 2 -6.30 63.71 48.91
N ARG A 3 -6.83 63.19 47.79
CA ARG A 3 -6.38 63.20 46.36
C ARG A 3 -4.95 62.67 46.16
N SER A 4 -4.80 61.51 45.49
CA SER A 4 -4.32 61.40 44.09
C SER A 4 -3.91 59.93 43.78
N LYS A 5 -4.66 59.24 42.92
CA LYS A 5 -4.27 58.75 41.58
C LYS A 5 -2.98 57.90 41.52
N ILE A 6 -3.11 56.64 41.09
CA ILE A 6 -2.63 56.12 39.79
C ILE A 6 -2.78 54.60 39.82
N ALA A 7 -3.39 54.07 38.76
CA ALA A 7 -3.69 52.67 38.52
C ALA A 7 -2.43 51.81 38.32
N LEU A 8 -2.45 50.56 38.79
CA LEU A 8 -1.62 49.46 38.29
C LEU A 8 -2.26 48.13 38.73
N ALA A 9 -3.05 47.53 37.84
CA ALA A 9 -2.72 46.31 37.09
C ALA A 9 -2.91 45.02 37.91
N ILE A 10 -4.16 44.56 37.99
CA ILE A 10 -4.48 43.15 38.25
C ILE A 10 -4.70 42.51 36.89
N THR A 11 -3.65 41.92 36.33
CA THR A 11 -3.71 41.03 35.16
C THR A 11 -4.39 39.73 35.58
N LEU A 12 -5.72 39.70 35.48
CA LEU A 12 -6.48 38.46 35.29
C LEU A 12 -6.63 38.29 33.78
N SER A 13 -5.57 37.76 33.16
CA SER A 13 -5.58 37.37 31.76
C SER A 13 -6.44 36.13 31.63
N ILE A 14 -7.65 36.33 31.12
CA ILE A 14 -8.47 35.29 30.51
C ILE A 14 -7.63 34.75 29.35
N SER A 15 -7.09 33.54 29.51
CA SER A 15 -6.51 32.76 28.43
C SER A 15 -7.22 31.43 28.42
N ALA A 16 -8.48 31.46 27.97
CA ALA A 16 -9.05 30.31 27.32
C ALA A 16 -8.13 30.02 26.13
N LEU A 17 -7.26 29.03 26.28
CA LEU A 17 -6.59 28.38 25.16
C LEU A 17 -7.69 27.71 24.34
N PHE A 18 -8.32 28.50 23.47
CA PHE A 18 -8.78 27.98 22.20
C PHE A 18 -7.54 27.38 21.56
N LEU A 19 -7.42 26.05 21.61
CA LEU A 19 -6.74 25.32 20.57
C LEU A 19 -7.43 25.74 19.28
N THR A 20 -6.87 26.74 18.61
CA THR A 20 -6.99 26.85 17.16
C THR A 20 -6.32 25.57 16.65
N ALA A 21 -7.11 24.50 16.58
CA ALA A 21 -6.91 23.55 15.51
C ALA A 21 -6.87 24.42 14.26
N CYS A 22 -5.73 24.46 13.59
CA CYS A 22 -5.72 24.72 12.16
C CYS A 22 -6.43 23.52 11.53
N ASN A 23 -7.76 23.50 11.69
CA ASN A 23 -8.68 22.88 10.78
C ASN A 23 -8.70 23.85 9.60
N ASP A 24 -7.70 23.71 8.74
CA ASP A 24 -7.69 24.40 7.46
C ASP A 24 -8.77 23.70 6.63
N ASP A 25 -10.00 24.20 6.76
CA ASP A 25 -11.20 23.82 6.01
C ASP A 25 -11.11 24.30 4.54
N ASP A 26 -9.91 24.31 3.96
CA ASP A 26 -9.74 24.41 2.51
C ASP A 26 -9.98 23.02 1.88
N ASP A 27 -11.10 22.40 2.22
CA ASP A 27 -11.77 21.34 1.44
C ASP A 27 -12.49 21.99 0.24
N ASP A 28 -11.77 22.81 -0.53
CA ASP A 28 -12.22 23.27 -1.85
C ASP A 28 -11.95 22.17 -2.89
N TYR A 29 -12.56 21.00 -2.68
CA TYR A 29 -12.83 20.01 -3.74
C TYR A 29 -14.33 19.76 -3.85
N THR A 30 -15.04 20.78 -4.34
CA THR A 30 -16.45 20.68 -4.71
C THR A 30 -16.56 20.11 -6.13
N GLY A 31 -16.52 18.78 -6.26
CA GLY A 31 -16.64 18.15 -7.59
C GLY A 31 -16.98 16.66 -7.67
N ILE A 32 -17.05 15.92 -6.55
CA ILE A 32 -17.34 14.48 -6.61
C ILE A 32 -18.84 14.23 -6.45
N ASP A 33 -19.50 13.81 -7.53
CA ASP A 33 -20.80 13.15 -7.42
C ASP A 33 -20.61 11.78 -6.79
N THR A 34 -20.93 11.68 -5.50
CA THR A 34 -20.79 10.46 -4.70
C THR A 34 -21.70 9.32 -5.17
N ASN A 35 -22.69 9.61 -6.02
CA ASN A 35 -23.58 8.59 -6.59
C ASN A 35 -23.00 7.93 -7.83
N LYS A 36 -22.00 8.54 -8.47
CA LYS A 36 -21.44 8.08 -9.73
C LYS A 36 -20.08 7.40 -9.53
N ALA A 37 -19.95 6.15 -9.96
CA ALA A 37 -18.67 5.45 -9.87
C ALA A 37 -17.73 5.87 -11.01
N TYR A 38 -18.24 6.00 -12.24
CA TYR A 38 -17.44 6.45 -13.38
C TYR A 38 -17.33 7.98 -13.46
N VAL A 39 -16.11 8.51 -13.59
CA VAL A 39 -15.87 9.95 -13.72
C VAL A 39 -15.52 10.33 -15.17
N SER A 40 -14.43 9.79 -15.70
CA SER A 40 -13.94 10.07 -17.05
C SER A 40 -13.02 8.97 -17.56
N GLU A 41 -12.69 8.99 -18.86
CA GLU A 41 -11.64 8.15 -19.44
C GLU A 41 -10.78 8.96 -20.41
N SER A 42 -9.52 8.55 -20.55
CA SER A 42 -8.60 9.02 -21.58
C SER A 42 -7.93 7.83 -22.27
N ASN A 43 -7.27 8.05 -23.41
CA ASN A 43 -6.50 6.98 -24.06
C ASN A 43 -5.16 6.80 -23.35
N TYR A 44 -4.81 5.55 -23.06
CA TYR A 44 -3.45 5.20 -22.64
C TYR A 44 -2.53 5.24 -23.87
N ALA A 45 -1.49 6.08 -23.83
CA ALA A 45 -0.64 6.37 -24.98
C ALA A 45 0.85 6.01 -24.78
N ILE A 46 1.18 5.30 -23.69
CA ILE A 46 2.58 5.06 -23.28
C ILE A 46 3.15 3.76 -23.88
N ASP A 47 2.36 2.69 -23.92
CA ASP A 47 2.73 1.40 -24.52
C ASP A 47 1.49 0.76 -25.18
N LYS A 48 1.67 -0.42 -25.79
CA LYS A 48 0.63 -1.20 -26.46
C LYS A 48 0.66 -2.66 -26.00
N VAL A 49 -0.49 -3.32 -26.09
CA VAL A 49 -0.63 -4.79 -26.00
C VAL A 49 -1.22 -5.25 -27.32
N ASP A 50 -0.59 -6.19 -28.00
CA ASP A 50 -0.89 -6.55 -29.38
C ASP A 50 -2.31 -7.10 -29.53
N ASN A 51 -2.84 -7.83 -28.54
CA ASN A 51 -4.23 -8.30 -28.54
C ASN A 51 -5.25 -7.27 -27.99
N ALA A 52 -4.83 -6.08 -27.59
CA ALA A 52 -5.76 -5.02 -27.18
C ALA A 52 -6.28 -4.22 -28.38
N SER A 53 -7.59 -4.06 -28.51
CA SER A 53 -8.22 -3.16 -29.48
C SER A 53 -8.18 -1.70 -29.00
N SER A 54 -8.21 -1.48 -27.69
CA SER A 54 -7.98 -0.19 -27.06
C SER A 54 -7.49 -0.36 -25.62
N ILE A 55 -6.78 0.65 -25.12
CA ILE A 55 -6.39 0.78 -23.72
C ILE A 55 -6.81 2.17 -23.25
N LYS A 56 -7.61 2.22 -22.19
CA LYS A 56 -8.11 3.45 -21.58
C LYS A 56 -7.52 3.63 -20.19
N VAL A 57 -7.31 4.87 -19.77
CA VAL A 57 -7.13 5.21 -18.35
C VAL A 57 -8.44 5.83 -17.87
N MET A 58 -9.17 5.08 -17.04
CA MET A 58 -10.45 5.47 -16.47
C MET A 58 -10.23 6.05 -15.07
N THR A 59 -10.79 7.23 -14.81
CA THR A 59 -10.91 7.82 -13.48
C THR A 59 -12.26 7.42 -12.87
N TYR A 60 -12.25 6.97 -11.63
CA TYR A 60 -13.44 6.54 -10.90
C TYR A 60 -13.43 7.00 -9.44
N ASN A 61 -14.61 7.04 -8.83
CA ASN A 61 -14.78 7.36 -7.41
C ASN A 61 -14.79 6.08 -6.57
N MET A 62 -14.15 6.14 -5.40
CA MET A 62 -14.14 5.06 -4.41
C MET A 62 -14.21 5.60 -2.98
N ALA A 63 -14.57 4.75 -2.03
CA ALA A 63 -14.43 5.05 -0.61
C ALA A 63 -13.01 4.73 -0.17
N ASN A 64 -12.32 5.73 0.39
CA ASN A 64 -10.94 5.65 0.84
C ASN A 64 -10.82 4.98 2.23
N VAL A 65 -9.61 4.82 2.76
CA VAL A 65 -9.40 4.19 4.09
C VAL A 65 -10.04 4.95 5.26
N GLN A 66 -10.28 6.25 5.09
CA GLN A 66 -10.95 7.10 6.10
C GLN A 66 -12.48 7.11 5.93
N GLY A 67 -13.02 6.36 4.96
CA GLY A 67 -14.45 6.36 4.64
C GLY A 67 -14.94 7.59 3.87
N LYS A 68 -14.03 8.46 3.43
CA LYS A 68 -14.33 9.61 2.56
C LYS A 68 -14.30 9.18 1.09
N THR A 69 -14.99 9.91 0.23
CA THR A 69 -14.90 9.68 -1.22
C THR A 69 -13.57 10.20 -1.74
N ALA A 70 -12.88 9.39 -2.54
CA ALA A 70 -11.65 9.75 -3.24
C ALA A 70 -11.71 9.32 -4.71
N THR A 71 -10.86 9.91 -5.54
CA THR A 71 -10.68 9.50 -6.93
C THR A 71 -9.49 8.54 -7.06
N ALA A 72 -9.63 7.56 -7.95
CA ALA A 72 -8.57 6.64 -8.34
C ALA A 72 -8.63 6.39 -9.85
N THR A 73 -7.59 5.79 -10.41
CA THR A 73 -7.50 5.47 -11.83
C THR A 73 -7.32 3.97 -12.06
N ALA A 74 -7.77 3.51 -13.23
CA ALA A 74 -7.58 2.13 -13.68
C ALA A 74 -7.29 2.11 -15.18
N MET A 75 -6.39 1.22 -15.63
CA MET A 75 -6.36 0.88 -17.05
C MET A 75 -7.51 -0.06 -17.39
N VAL A 76 -8.16 0.15 -18.53
CA VAL A 76 -9.18 -0.75 -19.10
C VAL A 76 -8.73 -1.18 -20.49
N LEU A 77 -8.43 -2.47 -20.66
CA LEU A 77 -7.94 -3.03 -21.92
C LEU A 77 -9.08 -3.85 -22.55
N PHE A 78 -9.52 -3.44 -23.73
CA PHE A 78 -10.50 -4.19 -24.52
C PHE A 78 -9.79 -5.14 -25.49
N PRO A 79 -10.29 -6.37 -25.67
CA PRO A 79 -9.68 -7.33 -26.59
C PRO A 79 -9.99 -7.00 -28.05
N LYS A 80 -9.13 -7.47 -28.97
CA LYS A 80 -9.43 -7.57 -30.41
C LYS A 80 -10.34 -8.75 -30.75
N ALA A 81 -10.40 -9.74 -29.86
CA ALA A 81 -11.29 -10.89 -30.02
C ALA A 81 -12.76 -10.42 -30.13
N THR A 82 -13.53 -11.08 -30.98
CA THR A 82 -14.93 -10.72 -31.23
C THR A 82 -15.74 -10.75 -29.94
N GLN A 83 -16.52 -9.70 -29.70
CA GLN A 83 -17.42 -9.63 -28.57
C GLN A 83 -18.39 -10.82 -28.54
N PRO A 84 -18.46 -11.56 -27.41
CA PRO A 84 -19.50 -12.57 -27.23
C PRO A 84 -20.90 -11.94 -27.32
N LYS A 85 -21.90 -12.70 -27.81
CA LYS A 85 -23.27 -12.19 -27.97
C LYS A 85 -23.88 -11.66 -26.67
N ASP A 86 -23.45 -12.20 -25.53
CA ASP A 86 -23.88 -11.83 -24.18
C ASP A 86 -22.91 -10.85 -23.48
N GLY A 87 -21.93 -10.30 -24.19
CA GLY A 87 -20.95 -9.33 -23.68
C GLY A 87 -19.63 -9.93 -23.19
N TYR A 88 -18.61 -9.09 -23.02
CA TYR A 88 -17.31 -9.51 -22.50
C TYR A 88 -17.38 -9.89 -21.01
N ARG A 89 -16.50 -10.80 -20.59
CA ARG A 89 -16.23 -11.05 -19.16
C ARG A 89 -15.02 -10.21 -18.74
N VAL A 90 -14.98 -9.85 -17.46
CA VAL A 90 -13.92 -8.99 -16.92
C VAL A 90 -12.93 -9.79 -16.08
N VAL A 91 -11.65 -9.50 -16.24
CA VAL A 91 -10.60 -9.91 -15.30
C VAL A 91 -10.02 -8.66 -14.69
N VAL A 92 -10.10 -8.53 -13.37
CA VAL A 92 -9.38 -7.50 -12.63
C VAL A 92 -7.95 -7.98 -12.42
N TRP A 93 -6.98 -7.27 -12.97
CA TRP A 93 -5.57 -7.51 -12.68
C TRP A 93 -5.12 -6.63 -11.52
N GLU A 94 -4.85 -7.28 -10.41
CA GLU A 94 -4.34 -6.70 -9.17
C GLU A 94 -2.80 -6.67 -9.26
N HIS A 95 -2.20 -5.49 -9.28
CA HIS A 95 -0.77 -5.37 -9.52
C HIS A 95 0.07 -5.69 -8.27
N GLY A 96 1.28 -6.22 -8.49
CA GLY A 96 2.28 -6.33 -7.42
C GLY A 96 2.80 -4.96 -6.98
N THR A 97 3.73 -4.91 -6.02
CA THR A 97 4.27 -3.62 -5.56
C THR A 97 4.96 -2.85 -6.68
N VAL A 98 4.54 -1.61 -6.92
CA VAL A 98 5.08 -0.72 -7.98
C VAL A 98 5.78 0.53 -7.43
N GLY A 99 5.57 0.87 -6.16
CA GLY A 99 5.91 2.17 -5.58
C GLY A 99 4.72 2.68 -4.75
N VAL A 100 4.84 3.85 -4.12
CA VAL A 100 3.72 4.44 -3.36
C VAL A 100 3.37 5.88 -3.71
N GLY A 101 4.07 6.51 -4.66
CA GLY A 101 3.68 7.85 -5.13
C GLY A 101 3.17 7.87 -6.55
N ASP A 102 2.86 9.08 -7.03
CA ASP A 102 1.92 9.24 -8.14
C ASP A 102 2.49 8.80 -9.47
N GLY A 103 3.80 9.00 -9.67
CA GLY A 103 4.49 8.48 -10.84
C GLY A 103 4.56 6.96 -10.91
N CYS A 104 4.16 6.22 -9.87
CA CYS A 104 4.24 4.75 -9.83
C CYS A 104 2.96 4.03 -10.20
N ALA A 105 1.87 4.77 -10.39
CA ALA A 105 0.63 4.20 -10.92
C ALA A 105 0.90 3.45 -12.24
N PRO A 106 0.48 2.18 -12.36
CA PRO A 106 0.58 1.43 -13.61
C PRO A 106 0.05 2.19 -14.83
N SER A 107 -1.03 2.95 -14.68
CA SER A 107 -1.63 3.76 -15.76
C SER A 107 -0.74 4.89 -16.30
N LYS A 108 0.29 5.30 -15.53
CA LYS A 108 1.25 6.35 -15.92
C LYS A 108 2.60 5.81 -16.40
N ASN A 109 2.75 4.48 -16.49
CA ASN A 109 4.01 3.83 -16.84
C ASN A 109 3.85 2.88 -18.03
N ALA A 110 4.97 2.50 -18.65
CA ALA A 110 4.98 1.41 -19.62
C ALA A 110 4.53 0.09 -18.96
N ILE A 111 3.82 -0.74 -19.71
CA ILE A 111 3.24 -1.98 -19.20
C ILE A 111 4.36 -2.95 -18.77
N ASN A 112 4.30 -3.43 -17.53
CA ASN A 112 5.26 -4.41 -17.02
C ASN A 112 5.34 -5.63 -17.95
N PRO A 113 6.54 -6.09 -18.37
CA PRO A 113 6.66 -7.21 -19.30
C PRO A 113 5.98 -8.51 -18.84
N ARG A 114 5.96 -8.80 -17.53
CA ARG A 114 5.25 -9.96 -16.96
C ARG A 114 3.74 -9.78 -17.03
N PHE A 115 3.24 -8.58 -16.73
CA PHE A 115 1.82 -8.28 -16.93
C PHE A 115 1.43 -8.35 -18.40
N LYS A 116 2.29 -7.84 -19.31
CA LYS A 116 2.05 -7.87 -20.76
C LYS A 116 1.79 -9.30 -21.25
N ILE A 117 2.60 -10.28 -20.82
CA ILE A 117 2.40 -11.70 -21.16
C ILE A 117 1.01 -12.22 -20.71
N LEU A 118 0.61 -11.89 -19.48
CA LEU A 118 -0.71 -12.24 -18.96
C LEU A 118 -1.83 -11.53 -19.76
N ALA A 119 -1.67 -10.24 -20.01
CA ALA A 119 -2.63 -9.42 -20.72
C ALA A 119 -2.86 -9.93 -22.14
N GLU A 120 -1.79 -10.27 -22.87
CA GLU A 120 -1.89 -10.88 -24.20
C GLU A 120 -2.76 -12.15 -24.17
N SER A 121 -2.53 -13.02 -23.19
CA SER A 121 -3.25 -14.29 -23.06
C SER A 121 -4.74 -14.09 -22.73
N LEU A 122 -5.05 -13.18 -21.81
CA LEU A 122 -6.43 -12.86 -21.42
C LEU A 122 -7.20 -12.17 -22.55
N LEU A 123 -6.58 -11.21 -23.24
CA LEU A 123 -7.21 -10.50 -24.35
C LEU A 123 -7.44 -11.42 -25.55
N ALA A 124 -6.49 -12.31 -25.86
CA ALA A 124 -6.66 -13.33 -26.90
C ALA A 124 -7.82 -14.28 -26.58
N ALA A 125 -8.06 -14.58 -25.29
CA ALA A 125 -9.20 -15.36 -24.83
C ALA A 125 -10.53 -14.56 -24.75
N GLY A 126 -10.52 -13.26 -25.05
CA GLY A 126 -11.71 -12.42 -25.11
C GLY A 126 -12.16 -11.83 -23.78
N TYR A 127 -11.25 -11.69 -22.81
CA TYR A 127 -11.52 -10.97 -21.56
C TYR A 127 -11.19 -9.48 -21.70
N VAL A 128 -12.03 -8.63 -21.11
CA VAL A 128 -11.68 -7.23 -20.81
C VAL A 128 -10.87 -7.23 -19.53
N ILE A 129 -9.75 -6.52 -19.52
CA ILE A 129 -8.90 -6.39 -18.32
C ILE A 129 -9.16 -5.05 -17.68
N VAL A 130 -9.41 -5.03 -16.37
CA VAL A 130 -9.45 -3.82 -15.55
C VAL A 130 -8.27 -3.87 -14.59
N ALA A 131 -7.40 -2.87 -14.61
CA ALA A 131 -6.18 -2.82 -13.81
C ALA A 131 -6.20 -1.54 -12.97
N PRO A 132 -6.78 -1.57 -11.76
CA PRO A 132 -6.80 -0.42 -10.86
C PRO A 132 -5.38 -0.05 -10.42
N ASP A 133 -5.10 1.24 -10.29
CA ASP A 133 -3.83 1.72 -9.74
C ASP A 133 -3.78 1.67 -8.21
N TYR A 134 -4.92 1.42 -7.55
CA TYR A 134 -5.17 1.57 -6.10
C TYR A 134 -5.30 3.00 -5.59
N GLU A 135 -5.97 3.12 -4.44
CA GLU A 135 -6.12 4.36 -3.69
C GLU A 135 -4.77 5.05 -3.52
N GLY A 136 -4.73 6.37 -3.78
CA GLY A 136 -3.56 7.22 -3.54
C GLY A 136 -2.38 7.02 -4.51
N LEU A 137 -2.48 6.08 -5.46
CA LEU A 137 -1.52 5.91 -6.54
C LEU A 137 -2.01 6.64 -7.79
N GLY A 138 -1.29 7.70 -8.17
CA GLY A 138 -1.57 8.48 -9.36
C GLY A 138 -2.59 9.59 -9.15
N THR A 139 -3.21 9.64 -7.97
CA THR A 139 -4.25 10.59 -7.54
C THR A 139 -3.94 11.14 -6.14
N PRO A 140 -4.56 12.26 -5.70
CA PRO A 140 -4.32 12.82 -4.36
C PRO A 140 -4.55 11.81 -3.22
N GLY A 141 -3.81 11.98 -2.11
CA GLY A 141 -3.82 11.06 -0.96
C GLY A 141 -2.58 10.17 -0.89
N VAL A 142 -2.50 9.32 0.13
CA VAL A 142 -1.39 8.36 0.35
C VAL A 142 -1.86 6.98 -0.07
N HIS A 143 -1.01 6.23 -0.78
CA HIS A 143 -1.30 4.82 -1.07
C HIS A 143 -1.19 3.96 0.19
N PRO A 144 -2.30 3.38 0.69
CA PRO A 144 -2.28 2.55 1.89
C PRO A 144 -1.81 1.13 1.52
N TYR A 145 -0.50 1.00 1.29
CA TYR A 145 0.15 -0.24 0.86
C TYR A 145 -0.21 -1.42 1.76
N LEU A 146 -0.63 -2.55 1.16
CA LEU A 146 -1.09 -3.76 1.86
C LEU A 146 -2.30 -3.55 2.78
N ASN A 147 -3.04 -2.45 2.61
CA ASN A 147 -4.34 -2.32 3.24
C ASN A 147 -5.38 -3.11 2.43
N LEU A 148 -5.72 -4.30 2.93
CA LEU A 148 -6.63 -5.24 2.26
C LEU A 148 -7.96 -4.59 1.87
N SER A 149 -8.53 -3.75 2.75
CA SER A 149 -9.82 -3.10 2.51
C SER A 149 -9.72 -2.06 1.39
N SER A 150 -8.64 -1.27 1.36
CA SER A 150 -8.41 -0.26 0.33
C SER A 150 -8.17 -0.87 -1.05
N GLU A 151 -7.31 -1.88 -1.14
CA GLU A 151 -7.01 -2.60 -2.39
C GLU A 151 -8.28 -3.22 -2.96
N ALA A 152 -9.05 -3.92 -2.12
CA ALA A 152 -10.33 -4.51 -2.52
C ALA A 152 -11.34 -3.44 -2.97
N LYS A 153 -11.57 -2.38 -2.18
CA LYS A 153 -12.49 -1.31 -2.54
C LYS A 153 -12.10 -0.60 -3.84
N SER A 154 -10.80 -0.45 -4.11
CA SER A 154 -10.30 0.07 -5.38
C SER A 154 -10.76 -0.80 -6.55
N ALA A 155 -10.59 -2.12 -6.46
CA ALA A 155 -11.03 -3.06 -7.48
C ALA A 155 -12.56 -3.10 -7.66
N LEU A 156 -13.32 -3.20 -6.56
CA LEU A 156 -14.79 -3.21 -6.62
C LEU A 156 -15.35 -1.91 -7.23
N ALA A 157 -14.79 -0.76 -6.86
CA ALA A 157 -15.21 0.52 -7.42
C ALA A 157 -14.84 0.66 -8.91
N ALA A 158 -13.66 0.17 -9.33
CA ALA A 158 -13.28 0.12 -10.73
C ALA A 158 -14.22 -0.78 -11.55
N VAL A 159 -14.59 -1.96 -11.04
CA VAL A 159 -15.57 -2.85 -11.68
C VAL A 159 -16.93 -2.19 -11.78
N LYS A 160 -17.38 -1.51 -10.71
CA LYS A 160 -18.64 -0.74 -10.72
C LYS A 160 -18.60 0.35 -11.79
N ALA A 161 -17.52 1.12 -11.89
CA ALA A 161 -17.35 2.18 -12.88
C ALA A 161 -17.33 1.64 -14.33
N VAL A 162 -16.62 0.53 -14.57
CA VAL A 162 -16.59 -0.13 -15.88
C VAL A 162 -17.97 -0.68 -16.27
N LYS A 163 -18.71 -1.28 -15.33
CA LYS A 163 -20.10 -1.74 -15.56
C LYS A 163 -21.04 -0.56 -15.86
N GLU A 164 -20.90 0.54 -15.12
CA GLU A 164 -21.69 1.77 -15.32
C GLU A 164 -21.46 2.39 -16.70
N HIS A 165 -20.19 2.48 -17.13
CA HIS A 165 -19.81 3.18 -18.35
C HIS A 165 -19.99 2.33 -19.63
N TYR A 166 -19.53 1.08 -19.63
CA TYR A 166 -19.57 0.23 -20.84
C TYR A 166 -20.87 -0.58 -20.98
N GLY A 167 -21.67 -0.69 -19.90
CA GLY A 167 -23.01 -1.26 -19.93
C GLY A 167 -23.10 -2.62 -20.63
N ALA A 168 -23.96 -2.69 -21.65
CA ALA A 168 -24.25 -3.92 -22.40
C ALA A 168 -23.06 -4.51 -23.18
N GLN A 169 -21.91 -3.82 -23.25
CA GLN A 169 -20.69 -4.42 -23.77
C GLN A 169 -20.16 -5.55 -22.88
N LEU A 170 -20.54 -5.56 -21.60
CA LEU A 170 -20.09 -6.51 -20.60
C LEU A 170 -21.24 -7.43 -20.18
N LYS A 171 -20.94 -8.71 -20.00
CA LYS A 171 -21.87 -9.68 -19.41
C LYS A 171 -22.10 -9.42 -17.91
N GLY A 172 -21.10 -8.81 -17.27
CA GLY A 172 -21.09 -8.52 -15.84
C GLY A 172 -20.32 -9.54 -14.99
N ASP A 173 -20.10 -10.77 -15.50
CA ASP A 173 -19.26 -11.77 -14.83
C ASP A 173 -17.81 -11.31 -14.77
N TRP A 174 -17.19 -11.45 -13.59
CA TRP A 174 -15.83 -10.98 -13.36
C TRP A 174 -15.06 -11.83 -12.34
N MET A 175 -13.74 -11.73 -12.37
CA MET A 175 -12.81 -12.41 -11.45
C MET A 175 -11.58 -11.54 -11.21
N SER A 176 -10.81 -11.82 -10.15
CA SER A 176 -9.55 -11.13 -9.85
C SER A 176 -8.33 -12.04 -10.01
N ILE A 177 -7.19 -11.47 -10.37
CA ILE A 177 -5.89 -12.16 -10.41
C ILE A 177 -4.77 -11.21 -10.02
N GLY A 178 -3.84 -11.67 -9.19
CA GLY A 178 -2.66 -10.87 -8.85
C GLY A 178 -1.52 -11.67 -8.22
N GLN A 179 -0.37 -11.01 -8.08
CA GLN A 179 0.84 -11.60 -7.50
C GLN A 179 1.48 -10.67 -6.45
N SER A 180 2.05 -11.23 -5.37
CA SER A 180 2.67 -10.48 -4.27
C SER A 180 1.66 -9.54 -3.58
N GLN A 181 1.84 -8.21 -3.62
CA GLN A 181 0.81 -7.22 -3.21
C GLN A 181 -0.51 -7.52 -3.92
N GLY A 182 -0.50 -7.68 -5.24
CA GLY A 182 -1.69 -8.00 -6.02
C GLY A 182 -2.30 -9.37 -5.67
N GLY A 183 -1.49 -10.31 -5.16
CA GLY A 183 -2.00 -11.58 -4.66
C GLY A 183 -2.80 -11.38 -3.36
N HIS A 184 -2.28 -10.53 -2.46
CA HIS A 184 -2.99 -10.10 -1.26
C HIS A 184 -4.28 -9.35 -1.61
N ALA A 185 -4.20 -8.39 -2.53
CA ALA A 185 -5.34 -7.65 -3.06
C ALA A 185 -6.40 -8.57 -3.69
N SER A 186 -6.01 -9.56 -4.51
CA SER A 186 -6.94 -10.50 -5.14
C SER A 186 -7.71 -11.34 -4.13
N LEU A 187 -7.07 -11.74 -3.02
CA LEU A 187 -7.77 -12.40 -1.91
C LEU A 187 -8.73 -11.44 -1.19
N GLY A 188 -8.32 -10.19 -0.98
CA GLY A 188 -9.19 -9.15 -0.41
C GLY A 188 -10.41 -8.88 -1.28
N THR A 189 -10.21 -8.73 -2.59
CA THR A 189 -11.28 -8.58 -3.57
C THR A 189 -12.25 -9.76 -3.51
N ALA A 190 -11.77 -11.00 -3.31
CA ALA A 190 -12.63 -12.15 -3.14
C ALA A 190 -13.50 -12.08 -1.87
N GLU A 191 -12.91 -11.68 -0.74
CA GLU A 191 -13.63 -11.52 0.53
C GLU A 191 -14.71 -10.45 0.42
N PHE A 192 -14.37 -9.28 -0.14
CA PHE A 192 -15.30 -8.16 -0.24
C PHE A 192 -16.36 -8.33 -1.33
N ALA A 193 -16.12 -9.18 -2.33
CA ALA A 193 -17.08 -9.53 -3.37
C ALA A 193 -17.91 -10.78 -3.04
N ASN A 194 -17.84 -11.32 -1.82
CA ASN A 194 -18.47 -12.60 -1.43
C ASN A 194 -20.00 -12.65 -1.63
N THR A 195 -20.68 -11.51 -1.67
CA THR A 195 -22.12 -11.39 -1.93
C THR A 195 -22.45 -11.01 -3.37
N ASP A 196 -21.47 -10.69 -4.20
CA ASP A 196 -21.66 -10.38 -5.62
C ASP A 196 -21.78 -11.68 -6.43
N ALA A 197 -23.01 -12.03 -6.84
CA ALA A 197 -23.28 -13.21 -7.67
C ALA A 197 -22.57 -13.20 -9.04
N SER A 198 -22.12 -12.03 -9.52
CA SER A 198 -21.35 -11.90 -10.76
C SER A 198 -19.84 -12.15 -10.57
N TYR A 199 -19.35 -12.19 -9.34
CA TYR A 199 -17.96 -12.54 -9.04
C TYR A 199 -17.75 -14.06 -9.11
N LYS A 200 -16.73 -14.51 -9.85
CA LYS A 200 -16.50 -15.92 -10.17
C LYS A 200 -15.27 -16.53 -9.49
N GLY A 201 -14.45 -15.72 -8.83
CA GLY A 201 -13.32 -16.19 -8.04
C GLY A 201 -12.06 -15.33 -8.18
N ALA A 202 -11.04 -15.75 -7.44
CA ALA A 202 -9.72 -15.13 -7.39
C ALA A 202 -8.61 -16.12 -7.80
N VAL A 203 -7.54 -15.59 -8.38
CA VAL A 203 -6.26 -16.28 -8.56
C VAL A 203 -5.18 -15.47 -7.86
N ALA A 204 -4.71 -15.95 -6.71
CA ALA A 204 -3.70 -15.29 -5.90
C ALA A 204 -2.34 -16.00 -5.99
N GLY A 205 -1.35 -15.36 -6.61
CA GLY A 205 0.02 -15.87 -6.70
C GLY A 205 0.91 -15.30 -5.61
N ALA A 206 1.55 -16.14 -4.80
CA ALA A 206 2.47 -15.72 -3.72
C ALA A 206 1.94 -14.48 -2.93
N PRO A 207 0.70 -14.53 -2.42
CA PRO A 207 0.08 -13.37 -1.79
C PRO A 207 0.89 -12.97 -0.54
N ALA A 208 1.05 -11.67 -0.33
CA ALA A 208 1.64 -11.12 0.89
C ALA A 208 0.66 -11.23 2.10
N SER A 209 0.05 -12.40 2.27
CA SER A 209 -0.93 -12.69 3.30
C SER A 209 -0.27 -13.02 4.63
N SER A 210 -0.96 -12.68 5.71
CA SER A 210 -0.53 -13.04 7.07
C SER A 210 0.90 -12.58 7.36
N LEU A 211 1.28 -11.38 6.88
CA LEU A 211 2.61 -10.81 7.11
C LEU A 211 2.93 -10.84 8.62
N GLY A 212 1.96 -10.44 9.47
CA GLY A 212 2.06 -10.56 10.92
C GLY A 212 2.40 -11.98 11.40
N THR A 213 1.75 -13.02 10.88
CA THR A 213 2.05 -14.43 11.21
C THR A 213 3.39 -14.92 10.63
N ILE A 214 3.74 -14.53 9.40
CA ILE A 214 5.03 -14.85 8.79
C ILE A 214 6.14 -14.25 9.67
N ILE A 215 5.94 -13.04 10.16
CA ILE A 215 6.85 -12.38 11.09
C ILE A 215 6.84 -13.07 12.45
N GLN A 216 5.67 -13.49 12.95
CA GLN A 216 5.54 -14.31 14.17
C GLN A 216 6.46 -15.54 14.14
N ILE A 217 6.59 -16.23 13.01
CA ILE A 217 7.49 -17.39 12.86
C ILE A 217 8.96 -17.00 13.04
N TYR A 218 9.37 -15.81 12.60
CA TYR A 218 10.76 -15.33 12.75
C TYR A 218 11.05 -14.71 14.12
N ILE A 219 10.03 -14.23 14.83
CA ILE A 219 10.16 -13.71 16.20
C ILE A 219 9.90 -14.78 17.27
N ASP A 220 9.35 -15.95 16.90
CA ASP A 220 9.13 -17.05 17.85
C ASP A 220 10.46 -17.77 18.15
N PRO A 221 10.92 -17.78 19.42
CA PRO A 221 12.13 -18.49 19.85
C PRO A 221 12.15 -19.98 19.48
N GLN A 222 10.98 -20.62 19.32
CA GLN A 222 10.87 -22.04 18.95
C GLN A 222 11.19 -22.30 17.47
N PHE A 223 11.04 -21.28 16.62
CA PHE A 223 11.25 -21.37 15.17
C PHE A 223 12.47 -20.56 14.70
N ASN A 224 12.94 -19.58 15.48
CA ASN A 224 14.16 -18.81 15.23
C ASN A 224 15.37 -19.34 16.02
N LEU A 225 15.76 -20.57 15.66
CA LEU A 225 16.88 -21.26 16.28
C LEU A 225 18.20 -20.97 15.55
N ASP A 226 19.30 -20.95 16.28
CA ASP A 226 20.65 -21.03 15.74
C ASP A 226 20.92 -22.44 15.18
N SER A 227 22.10 -22.63 14.59
CA SER A 227 22.52 -23.92 14.02
C SER A 227 22.59 -25.06 15.05
N ASN A 228 22.47 -24.77 16.34
CA ASN A 228 22.51 -25.73 17.45
C ASN A 228 21.14 -25.97 18.09
N GLY A 229 20.06 -25.41 17.52
CA GLY A 229 18.72 -25.56 18.07
C GLY A 229 18.44 -24.67 19.29
N LYS A 230 19.21 -23.60 19.51
CA LYS A 230 18.97 -22.60 20.57
C LYS A 230 18.32 -21.34 20.02
N PRO A 231 17.38 -20.71 20.72
CA PRO A 231 16.86 -19.41 20.32
C PRO A 231 17.96 -18.35 20.19
N LYS A 232 17.91 -17.53 19.12
CA LYS A 232 18.84 -16.40 18.93
C LYS A 232 18.53 -15.26 19.93
N GLU A 233 19.52 -14.39 20.20
CA GLU A 233 19.29 -13.20 21.05
C GLU A 233 18.24 -12.26 20.46
N VAL A 234 17.38 -11.74 21.34
CA VAL A 234 16.10 -11.09 21.05
C VAL A 234 16.18 -9.57 21.20
N ASN A 235 15.41 -8.83 20.42
CA ASN A 235 15.33 -7.36 20.49
C ASN A 235 14.30 -6.86 21.52
N LYS A 236 14.19 -5.54 21.68
CA LYS A 236 13.38 -4.89 22.73
C LYS A 236 11.85 -5.08 22.59
N LEU A 237 11.36 -5.40 21.40
CA LEU A 237 9.96 -5.76 21.15
C LEU A 237 9.72 -7.25 21.45
N ASP A 238 10.74 -8.08 21.26
CA ASP A 238 10.73 -9.49 21.68
C ASP A 238 10.77 -9.61 23.23
N GLU A 239 11.36 -8.64 23.95
CA GLU A 239 11.23 -8.50 25.41
C GLU A 239 9.77 -8.29 25.84
N ASN A 240 8.99 -7.48 25.11
CA ASN A 240 7.57 -7.28 25.39
C ASN A 240 6.77 -8.57 25.15
N LEU A 241 7.09 -9.32 24.09
CA LEU A 241 6.50 -10.63 23.82
C LEU A 241 6.82 -11.63 24.95
N LEU A 242 8.06 -11.62 25.45
CA LEU A 242 8.47 -12.43 26.61
C LEU A 242 7.72 -12.01 27.88
N GLN A 243 7.47 -10.72 28.10
CA GLN A 243 6.68 -10.26 29.24
C GLN A 243 5.21 -10.67 29.16
N VAL A 244 4.59 -10.60 27.98
CA VAL A 244 3.22 -11.08 27.77
C VAL A 244 3.15 -12.59 28.02
N ARG A 245 4.10 -13.36 27.47
CA ARG A 245 4.16 -14.83 27.68
C ARG A 245 4.45 -15.19 29.14
N TYR A 246 5.30 -14.42 29.84
CA TYR A 246 5.52 -14.56 31.27
C TYR A 246 4.23 -14.28 32.06
N ALA A 247 3.49 -13.24 31.68
CA ALA A 247 2.23 -12.88 32.31
C ALA A 247 1.17 -13.98 32.13
N VAL A 248 1.05 -14.58 30.93
CA VAL A 248 0.17 -15.73 30.67
C VAL A 248 0.60 -16.94 31.51
N ALA A 249 1.88 -17.31 31.46
CA ALA A 249 2.40 -18.49 32.16
C ALA A 249 2.26 -18.39 33.68
N ASN A 250 2.33 -17.17 34.24
CA ASN A 250 2.15 -16.91 35.66
C ASN A 250 0.70 -16.51 36.02
N LYS A 251 -0.26 -16.65 35.09
CA LYS A 251 -1.69 -16.33 35.29
C LYS A 251 -1.97 -14.89 35.72
N LEU A 252 -1.08 -13.97 35.33
CA LEU A 252 -1.25 -12.52 35.54
C LEU A 252 -2.24 -11.93 34.52
N ILE A 253 -2.38 -12.57 33.35
CA ILE A 253 -3.40 -12.29 32.33
C ILE A 253 -3.95 -13.63 31.80
N THR A 254 -5.13 -13.60 31.20
CA THR A 254 -5.73 -14.79 30.56
C THR A 254 -5.02 -15.13 29.25
N GLU A 255 -5.17 -16.38 28.78
CA GLU A 255 -4.65 -16.81 27.47
C GLU A 255 -5.23 -15.98 26.32
N ALA A 256 -6.50 -15.59 26.40
CA ALA A 256 -7.17 -14.76 25.40
C ALA A 256 -6.61 -13.33 25.37
N GLU A 257 -6.39 -12.71 26.54
CA GLU A 257 -5.74 -11.39 26.64
C GLU A 257 -4.30 -11.44 26.17
N GLY A 258 -3.56 -12.48 26.54
CA GLY A 258 -2.20 -12.70 26.06
C GLY A 258 -2.13 -12.85 24.54
N GLN A 259 -3.06 -13.60 23.96
CA GLN A 259 -3.14 -13.75 22.49
C GLN A 259 -3.46 -12.42 21.81
N ALA A 260 -4.43 -11.64 22.32
CA ALA A 260 -4.75 -10.33 21.76
C ALA A 260 -3.56 -9.35 21.81
N MET A 261 -2.77 -9.38 22.90
CA MET A 261 -1.54 -8.57 23.01
C MET A 261 -0.45 -9.04 22.05
N ILE A 262 -0.31 -10.36 21.84
CA ILE A 262 0.61 -10.94 20.84
C ILE A 262 0.18 -10.52 19.42
N ASP A 263 -1.11 -10.53 19.12
CA ASP A 263 -1.65 -10.11 17.83
C ASP A 263 -1.35 -8.63 17.59
N GLN A 264 -1.55 -7.77 18.58
CA GLN A 264 -1.21 -6.34 18.50
C GLN A 264 0.29 -6.08 18.27
N ILE A 265 1.17 -6.87 18.91
CA ILE A 265 2.62 -6.78 18.70
C ILE A 265 3.00 -7.23 17.27
N ALA A 266 2.35 -8.28 16.76
CA ALA A 266 2.57 -8.78 15.41
C ALA A 266 2.07 -7.80 14.33
N ASP A 267 0.95 -7.11 14.59
CA ASP A 267 0.45 -6.03 13.74
C ASP A 267 1.45 -4.87 13.66
N GLY A 268 2.05 -4.47 14.78
CA GLY A 268 3.11 -3.44 14.79
C GLY A 268 4.35 -3.85 13.98
N TYR A 269 4.74 -5.13 14.00
CA TYR A 269 5.81 -5.66 13.15
C TYR A 269 5.45 -5.68 11.67
N ALA A 270 4.21 -6.04 11.33
CA ALA A 270 3.70 -6.00 9.96
C ALA A 270 3.68 -4.57 9.43
N GLU A 271 3.29 -3.60 10.26
CA GLU A 271 3.35 -2.17 9.95
C GLU A 271 4.79 -1.72 9.70
N LEU A 272 5.75 -2.12 10.54
CA LEU A 272 7.17 -1.78 10.39
C LEU A 272 7.83 -2.40 9.15
N LEU A 273 7.48 -3.64 8.80
CA LEU A 273 7.99 -4.27 7.58
C LEU A 273 7.28 -3.74 6.33
N ALA A 274 6.01 -3.37 6.44
CA ALA A 274 5.33 -2.58 5.43
C ALA A 274 6.01 -1.22 5.26
N TYR A 275 6.43 -0.54 6.34
CA TYR A 275 7.22 0.70 6.30
C TYR A 275 8.64 0.51 5.77
N ALA A 276 9.31 -0.62 6.03
CA ALA A 276 10.61 -0.93 5.45
C ALA A 276 10.49 -1.16 3.93
N ALA A 277 9.44 -1.86 3.52
CA ALA A 277 9.08 -2.03 2.12
C ALA A 277 8.64 -0.69 1.49
N LEU A 278 7.88 0.14 2.21
CA LEU A 278 7.50 1.52 1.85
C LEU A 278 8.77 2.34 1.64
N ALA A 279 9.70 2.36 2.59
CA ALA A 279 10.97 3.09 2.46
C ALA A 279 11.82 2.61 1.28
N SER A 280 11.69 1.35 0.84
CA SER A 280 12.31 0.87 -0.41
C SER A 280 11.54 1.27 -1.69
N ALA A 281 10.27 1.64 -1.56
CA ALA A 281 9.31 2.00 -2.60
C ALA A 281 8.95 3.50 -2.65
N GLY A 282 9.47 4.31 -1.72
CA GLY A 282 9.15 5.73 -1.48
C GLY A 282 8.11 5.94 -0.37
N ILE A 283 7.93 7.16 0.14
CA ILE A 283 6.78 7.52 1.00
C ILE A 283 6.18 8.82 0.47
N LYS A 284 4.93 8.78 -0.02
CA LYS A 284 4.20 9.98 -0.43
C LYS A 284 3.81 10.77 0.82
N ALA A 285 4.54 11.86 1.08
CA ALA A 285 4.29 12.74 2.22
C ALA A 285 3.87 14.13 1.72
N GLN A 286 2.60 14.50 1.92
CA GLN A 286 2.14 15.87 1.65
C GLN A 286 2.64 16.88 2.72
N GLN A 287 3.07 16.39 3.90
CA GLN A 287 3.81 17.15 4.91
C GLN A 287 4.92 16.28 5.54
N PRO A 288 6.21 16.68 5.47
CA PRO A 288 7.32 15.80 5.81
C PRO A 288 7.89 16.10 7.21
N ASP A 289 7.37 15.44 8.25
CA ASP A 289 7.90 15.61 9.63
C ASP A 289 8.68 14.38 10.16
N TYR A 290 8.87 13.34 9.34
CA TYR A 290 9.60 12.13 9.75
C TYR A 290 11.11 12.22 9.44
N ASP A 291 11.95 12.11 10.48
CA ASP A 291 13.40 11.93 10.33
C ASP A 291 13.73 10.45 10.05
N LEU A 292 13.70 10.05 8.78
CA LEU A 292 13.97 8.66 8.37
C LEU A 292 15.40 8.21 8.74
N LYS A 293 16.40 9.11 8.76
CA LYS A 293 17.77 8.73 9.18
C LYS A 293 17.82 8.32 10.65
N ALA A 294 16.91 8.83 11.46
CA ALA A 294 16.74 8.44 12.85
C ALA A 294 15.91 7.15 13.01
N ILE A 295 15.48 6.47 11.96
CA ILE A 295 14.64 5.26 12.06
C ILE A 295 15.35 4.02 11.51
N PHE A 296 16.25 4.22 10.55
CA PHE A 296 16.98 3.13 9.88
C PHE A 296 18.41 2.98 10.43
N THR A 297 18.94 1.75 10.33
CA THR A 297 20.34 1.41 10.63
C THR A 297 21.31 2.18 9.73
N SER A 298 22.57 2.35 10.16
CA SER A 298 23.62 2.96 9.33
C SER A 298 23.76 2.21 7.99
N GLY A 299 23.76 2.94 6.87
CA GLY A 299 23.67 2.40 5.51
C GLY A 299 22.24 2.29 4.96
N ALA A 300 21.31 1.68 5.70
CA ALA A 300 19.89 1.68 5.31
C ALA A 300 19.25 3.07 5.45
N GLY A 301 19.69 3.87 6.43
CA GLY A 301 19.28 5.26 6.62
C GLY A 301 19.71 6.19 5.48
N ASP A 302 20.87 5.94 4.87
CA ASP A 302 21.31 6.70 3.69
C ASP A 302 20.47 6.34 2.45
N ILE A 303 20.02 5.08 2.34
CA ILE A 303 19.11 4.65 1.28
C ILE A 303 17.68 5.18 1.54
N ALA A 304 17.22 5.16 2.80
CA ALA A 304 15.92 5.68 3.19
C ALA A 304 15.83 7.21 3.04
N GLU A 305 16.91 7.96 3.31
CA GLU A 305 16.98 9.38 2.98
C GLU A 305 16.95 9.62 1.47
N LEU A 306 17.63 8.77 0.68
CA LEU A 306 17.52 8.81 -0.78
C LEU A 306 16.13 8.38 -1.30
N ALA A 307 15.28 7.77 -0.46
CA ALA A 307 13.87 7.50 -0.75
C ALA A 307 12.95 8.63 -0.25
N TYR A 308 13.43 9.49 0.65
CA TYR A 308 12.72 10.64 1.19
C TYR A 308 12.57 11.73 0.11
N GLY A 309 11.33 12.14 -0.17
CA GLY A 309 11.03 13.06 -1.27
C GLY A 309 11.23 12.47 -2.67
N ARG A 310 11.52 11.16 -2.78
CA ARG A 310 11.69 10.40 -4.04
C ARG A 310 10.53 9.43 -4.20
N THR A 311 9.33 9.98 -4.18
CA THR A 311 8.00 9.35 -4.22
C THR A 311 7.67 8.70 -5.57
N GLY A 312 8.63 8.57 -6.48
CA GLY A 312 8.37 8.29 -7.89
C GLY A 312 7.83 9.50 -8.65
N ASP A 313 7.65 10.67 -8.02
CA ASP A 313 7.35 11.94 -8.72
C ASP A 313 8.55 12.46 -9.52
N ASP A 314 9.75 11.93 -9.24
CA ASP A 314 10.97 12.08 -10.03
C ASP A 314 11.11 11.01 -11.14
N GLY A 315 10.08 10.18 -11.35
CA GLY A 315 10.07 9.10 -12.35
C GLY A 315 10.75 7.80 -11.91
N ALA A 316 11.28 7.72 -10.68
CA ALA A 316 11.97 6.54 -10.17
C ALA A 316 11.05 5.67 -9.28
N CYS A 317 10.32 4.74 -9.89
CA CYS A 317 9.53 3.74 -9.17
C CYS A 317 10.34 2.46 -8.88
N LEU A 318 9.72 1.35 -8.44
CA LEU A 318 10.37 0.03 -8.18
C LEU A 318 10.93 -0.65 -9.47
N SER A 319 11.56 0.13 -10.34
CA SER A 319 12.19 -0.14 -11.63
C SER A 319 11.24 -0.43 -12.81
N TYR A 320 11.29 0.48 -13.79
CA TYR A 320 11.13 0.17 -15.21
C TYR A 320 12.24 0.85 -16.01
N PRO A 321 12.68 0.28 -17.15
CA PRO A 321 13.91 0.69 -17.81
C PRO A 321 13.75 2.05 -18.50
N THR A 322 14.37 3.08 -17.91
CA THR A 322 14.76 4.38 -18.50
C THR A 322 13.67 5.28 -19.09
N PRO A 323 13.90 6.61 -19.14
CA PRO A 323 15.11 7.34 -18.72
C PRO A 323 14.85 8.00 -17.36
N ASP A 324 15.29 7.40 -16.26
CA ASP A 324 16.40 8.03 -15.53
C ASP A 324 17.34 7.02 -14.84
N ASN A 325 18.51 6.89 -15.46
CA ASN A 325 19.85 6.90 -14.84
C ASN A 325 20.30 5.68 -14.03
N ALA A 326 21.26 4.98 -14.64
CA ALA A 326 22.28 4.10 -14.08
C ALA A 326 22.43 4.12 -12.53
N ASN A 327 22.18 2.95 -11.92
CA ASN A 327 22.30 2.64 -10.49
C ASN A 327 21.15 3.14 -9.59
N GLY A 328 19.91 2.84 -9.98
CA GLY A 328 18.70 3.13 -9.20
C GLY A 328 18.71 2.59 -7.77
N LEU A 329 17.77 3.07 -6.94
CA LEU A 329 17.66 2.77 -5.51
C LEU A 329 17.70 1.26 -5.22
N GLN A 330 17.11 0.43 -6.09
CA GLN A 330 17.14 -1.03 -5.98
C GLN A 330 18.53 -1.64 -6.14
N ALA A 331 19.37 -1.10 -7.04
CA ALA A 331 20.74 -1.58 -7.22
C ALA A 331 21.59 -1.20 -6.00
N LYS A 332 21.36 0.00 -5.43
CA LYS A 332 21.98 0.44 -4.18
C LYS A 332 21.50 -0.37 -2.98
N PHE A 333 20.20 -0.67 -2.90
CA PHE A 333 19.61 -1.51 -1.86
C PHE A 333 20.14 -2.94 -1.94
N LYS A 334 20.20 -3.53 -3.14
CA LYS A 334 20.83 -4.83 -3.39
C LYS A 334 22.31 -4.82 -2.98
N ALA A 335 23.08 -3.79 -3.37
CA ALA A 335 24.47 -3.67 -2.99
C ALA A 335 24.65 -3.54 -1.46
N GLY A 336 23.76 -2.78 -0.80
CA GLY A 336 23.73 -2.63 0.64
C GLY A 336 23.40 -3.93 1.38
N ILE A 337 22.39 -4.68 0.92
CA ILE A 337 22.10 -6.03 1.45
C ILE A 337 23.31 -6.96 1.27
N LEU A 338 23.92 -6.98 0.09
CA LEU A 338 25.09 -7.84 -0.17
C LEU A 338 26.29 -7.46 0.72
N ALA A 339 26.51 -6.16 0.97
CA ALA A 339 27.54 -5.69 1.88
C ALA A 339 27.22 -6.02 3.35
N TYR A 340 25.96 -5.91 3.76
CA TYR A 340 25.51 -6.26 5.11
C TYR A 340 25.64 -7.77 5.38
N LEU A 341 25.29 -8.60 4.40
CA LEU A 341 25.42 -10.07 4.46
C LEU A 341 26.87 -10.56 4.29
N ALA A 342 27.85 -9.67 4.09
CA ALA A 342 29.26 -10.06 4.07
C ALA A 342 29.74 -10.53 5.46
N ASP A 343 29.07 -10.10 6.53
CA ASP A 343 29.22 -10.67 7.85
C ASP A 343 28.32 -11.93 7.98
N PRO A 344 28.89 -13.12 8.27
CA PRO A 344 28.14 -14.36 8.33
C PRO A 344 27.18 -14.45 9.53
N THR A 345 27.23 -13.49 10.47
CA THR A 345 26.30 -13.42 11.61
C THR A 345 25.03 -12.63 11.31
N HIS A 346 25.02 -11.86 10.21
CA HIS A 346 23.88 -11.04 9.81
C HIS A 346 22.85 -11.84 8.99
N GLN A 347 21.57 -11.59 9.28
CA GLN A 347 20.43 -12.10 8.53
C GLN A 347 19.77 -10.99 7.74
N ILE A 348 19.17 -11.34 6.60
CA ILE A 348 18.53 -10.35 5.72
C ILE A 348 17.41 -9.54 6.41
N ALA A 349 16.74 -10.14 7.39
CA ALA A 349 15.68 -9.50 8.18
C ALA A 349 16.19 -8.41 9.16
N GLN A 350 17.50 -8.38 9.43
CA GLN A 350 18.13 -7.39 10.31
C GLN A 350 18.65 -6.17 9.54
N TYR A 351 18.55 -6.20 8.20
CA TYR A 351 18.89 -5.07 7.36
C TYR A 351 17.72 -4.11 7.25
N GLY A 352 17.91 -2.85 7.67
CA GLY A 352 16.87 -1.83 7.50
C GLY A 352 16.69 -0.98 8.74
N ILE A 353 15.96 -1.46 9.74
CA ILE A 353 15.42 -0.62 10.82
C ILE A 353 16.29 -0.63 12.07
N ASP A 354 16.57 0.55 12.64
CA ASP A 354 17.19 0.71 13.95
C ASP A 354 16.10 0.64 15.04
N LEU A 355 15.86 -0.59 15.52
CA LEU A 355 14.84 -0.89 16.53
C LEU A 355 15.08 -0.19 17.89
N SER A 356 16.27 0.39 18.11
CA SER A 356 16.59 1.10 19.36
C SER A 356 16.00 2.51 19.43
N LYS A 357 15.53 3.05 18.30
CA LYS A 357 15.05 4.42 18.16
C LYS A 357 13.52 4.56 18.21
N PHE A 358 12.79 3.45 18.24
CA PHE A 358 11.33 3.39 18.45
C PHE A 358 10.91 3.30 19.93
N LYS A 359 11.65 3.97 20.83
CA LYS A 359 11.37 3.91 22.28
C LYS A 359 10.13 4.66 22.71
#